data_AF-A0A2N2AMK3-F1
#
_entry.id   AF-A0A2N2AMK3-F1
#
_cell.length_a   1.000
_cell.length_b   1.000
_cell.length_c   1.000
_cell.angle_alpha   90.00
_cell.angle_beta   90.00
_cell.angle_gamma   90.00
#
_symmetry.space_group_name_H-M   'P 1'
#
loop_
_entity.id
_entity.type
_entity.pdbx_description
1 polymer ?
#
loop_
_entity_poly.entity_id
_entity_poly.type
_entity_poly.pdbx_seq_one_letter_code
_entity_poly.pdbx_strand_id
1 'polypeptide(L)'
;MNKNGTADFGPAQINSTWIRRFRDRGIPASADLLENHVCFNLYASGWILRYELDRAPDFWTGVGNYHSHTPEYNRSYIKRVRANWDAIYSLATRN
;
A
#
# COMPACT_ATOMS: atom_id res chain seq x y z
N MET A 1 1.82 -17.08 -2.35
CA MET A 1 0.47 -17.11 -1.72
C MET A 1 0.64 -16.94 -0.22
N ASN A 2 -0.22 -16.12 0.37
CA ASN A 2 -0.31 -15.87 1.80
C ASN A 2 -1.10 -16.99 2.47
N LYS A 3 -0.94 -17.14 3.80
CA LYS A 3 -1.60 -18.21 4.58
C LYS A 3 -3.14 -18.20 4.48
N ASN A 4 -3.72 -17.05 4.14
CA ASN A 4 -5.16 -16.85 3.97
C ASN A 4 -5.63 -17.06 2.50
N GLY A 5 -4.79 -17.60 1.62
CA GLY A 5 -5.13 -17.85 0.21
C GLY A 5 -5.05 -16.61 -0.70
N THR A 6 -4.66 -15.45 -0.18
CA THR A 6 -4.41 -14.25 -1.00
C THR A 6 -3.00 -14.26 -1.60
N ALA A 7 -2.71 -13.35 -2.52
CA ALA A 7 -1.36 -13.15 -3.05
C ALA A 7 -1.04 -11.65 -3.11
N ASP A 8 0.23 -11.29 -2.92
CA ASP A 8 0.71 -9.92 -3.06
C ASP A 8 1.46 -9.79 -4.38
N PHE A 9 1.18 -8.71 -5.11
CA PHE A 9 1.66 -8.53 -6.48
C PHE A 9 2.58 -7.32 -6.63
N GLY A 10 3.63 -7.52 -7.42
CA GLY A 10 4.56 -6.47 -7.87
C GLY A 10 5.29 -5.73 -6.74
N PRO A 11 5.99 -4.63 -7.07
CA PRO A 11 6.88 -3.94 -6.13
C PRO A 11 6.16 -3.30 -4.93
N ALA A 12 4.92 -2.83 -5.10
CA ALA A 12 4.14 -2.27 -4.00
C ALA A 12 3.39 -3.35 -3.16
N GLN A 13 3.57 -4.63 -3.51
CA GLN A 13 2.99 -5.77 -2.80
C GLN A 13 1.47 -5.64 -2.61
N ILE A 14 0.76 -5.34 -3.70
CA ILE A 14 -0.69 -5.13 -3.67
C ILE A 14 -1.38 -6.48 -3.51
N ASN A 15 -2.15 -6.62 -2.44
CA ASN A 15 -2.87 -7.85 -2.15
C ASN A 15 -4.04 -8.08 -3.13
N SER A 16 -4.27 -9.34 -3.51
CA SER A 16 -5.32 -9.76 -4.44
C SER A 16 -6.74 -9.36 -4.03
N THR A 17 -6.97 -9.08 -2.74
CA THR A 17 -8.26 -8.56 -2.22
C THR A 17 -8.67 -7.22 -2.83
N TRP A 18 -7.72 -6.42 -3.32
CA TRP A 18 -8.00 -5.12 -3.96
C TRP A 18 -8.56 -5.26 -5.38
N ILE A 19 -8.33 -6.38 -6.08
CA ILE A 19 -8.75 -6.57 -7.48
C ILE A 19 -10.26 -6.37 -7.63
N ARG A 20 -11.06 -7.01 -6.77
CA ARG A 20 -12.52 -6.83 -6.81
C ARG A 20 -12.92 -5.38 -6.55
N ARG A 21 -12.30 -4.73 -5.55
CA ARG A 21 -12.61 -3.35 -5.15
C ARG A 21 -12.28 -2.34 -6.24
N PHE A 22 -11.21 -2.59 -7.01
CA PHE A 22 -10.85 -1.80 -8.18
C PHE A 22 -11.85 -1.97 -9.31
N ARG A 23 -12.22 -3.22 -9.63
CA ARG A 23 -13.23 -3.51 -10.67
C ARG A 23 -14.56 -2.84 -10.36
N ASP A 24 -15.00 -2.89 -9.11
CA ASP A 24 -16.24 -2.25 -8.66
C ASP A 24 -16.20 -0.70 -8.79
N ARG A 25 -15.01 -0.12 -9.03
CA ARG A 25 -14.78 1.31 -9.27
C ARG A 25 -14.36 1.63 -10.71
N GLY A 26 -14.50 0.68 -11.63
CA GLY A 26 -14.13 0.86 -13.04
C GLY A 26 -12.62 0.91 -13.30
N ILE A 27 -11.79 0.55 -12.32
CA ILE A 27 -10.34 0.43 -12.49
C ILE A 27 -10.06 -0.99 -13.00
N PRO A 28 -9.42 -1.17 -14.17
CA PRO A 28 -9.25 -2.48 -14.79
C PRO A 28 -8.08 -3.25 -14.17
N ALA A 29 -8.07 -3.44 -12.85
CA ALA A 29 -7.02 -4.19 -12.18
C ALA A 29 -7.15 -5.70 -12.41
N SER A 30 -6.03 -6.36 -12.67
CA SER A 30 -5.89 -7.82 -12.76
C SER A 30 -4.63 -8.27 -12.05
N ALA A 31 -4.50 -9.57 -11.76
CA ALA A 31 -3.28 -10.11 -11.17
C ALA A 31 -2.05 -9.85 -12.08
N ASP A 32 -2.21 -10.05 -13.38
CA ASP A 32 -1.16 -9.81 -14.38
C ASP A 32 -0.74 -8.33 -14.45
N LEU A 33 -1.70 -7.40 -14.48
CA LEU A 33 -1.41 -5.96 -14.46
C LEU A 33 -0.72 -5.52 -13.17
N LEU A 34 -1.12 -6.09 -12.04
CA LEU A 34 -0.48 -5.78 -10.76
C LEU A 34 0.92 -6.39 -10.64
N GLU A 35 1.17 -7.57 -11.22
CA GLU A 35 2.45 -8.26 -11.12
C GLU A 35 3.47 -7.73 -12.13
N ASN A 36 3.07 -7.65 -13.41
CA ASN A 36 3.99 -7.48 -14.53
C ASN A 36 4.08 -6.05 -15.07
N HIS A 37 3.19 -5.14 -14.65
CA HIS A 37 3.20 -3.75 -15.09
C HIS A 37 3.50 -2.78 -13.93
N VAL A 38 4.78 -2.48 -13.73
CA VAL A 38 5.28 -1.64 -12.62
C VAL A 38 4.57 -0.29 -12.53
N CYS A 39 4.37 0.42 -13.64
CA CYS A 39 3.67 1.71 -13.64
C CYS A 39 2.23 1.59 -13.14
N PHE A 40 1.52 0.52 -13.55
CA PHE A 40 0.16 0.27 -13.08
C PHE A 40 0.14 -0.12 -11.60
N ASN A 41 1.08 -0.96 -11.15
CA ASN A 41 1.24 -1.33 -9.75
C ASN A 41 1.46 -0.10 -8.85
N LEU A 42 2.33 0.83 -9.26
CA LEU A 42 2.59 2.06 -8.51
C LEU A 42 1.40 3.04 -8.55
N TYR A 43 0.68 3.13 -9.67
CA TYR A 43 -0.55 3.92 -9.75
C TYR A 43 -1.62 3.35 -8.80
N ALA A 44 -1.83 2.03 -8.84
CA ALA A 44 -2.76 1.33 -7.98
C ALA A 44 -2.40 1.48 -6.49
N SER A 45 -1.12 1.44 -6.13
CA SER A 45 -0.68 1.63 -4.74
C SER A 45 -0.96 3.05 -4.25
N GLY A 46 -0.71 4.08 -5.08
CA GLY A 46 -1.07 5.46 -4.78
C GLY A 46 -2.57 5.64 -4.59
N TRP A 47 -3.38 4.99 -5.42
CA TRP A 47 -4.84 4.99 -5.27
C TRP A 47 -5.28 4.34 -3.95
N ILE A 48 -4.73 3.17 -3.60
CA ILE A 48 -5.02 2.47 -2.33
C ILE A 48 -4.64 3.34 -1.13
N LEU A 49 -3.44 3.95 -1.17
CA LEU A 49 -2.97 4.83 -0.11
C LEU A 49 -3.92 6.01 0.08
N ARG A 50 -4.33 6.68 -1.00
CA ARG A 50 -5.32 7.77 -0.92
C ARG A 50 -6.65 7.30 -0.32
N TYR A 51 -7.15 6.16 -0.78
CA TYR A 51 -8.38 5.55 -0.27
C TYR A 51 -8.32 5.31 1.25
N GLU A 52 -7.20 4.81 1.76
CA GLU A 52 -7.03 4.57 3.21
C GLU A 52 -6.80 5.86 3.99
N LEU A 53 -6.08 6.83 3.44
CA LEU A 53 -5.88 8.15 4.04
C LEU A 53 -7.20 8.92 4.19
N ASP A 54 -8.12 8.84 3.21
CA ASP A 54 -9.44 9.49 3.27
C ASP A 54 -10.34 8.96 4.39
N ARG A 55 -10.08 7.74 4.86
CA ARG A 55 -10.94 7.02 5.81
C ARG A 55 -10.34 6.95 7.22
N ALA A 56 -9.08 7.34 7.36
CA ALA A 56 -8.36 7.27 8.61
C ALA A 56 -8.58 8.54 9.47
N PRO A 57 -8.57 8.41 10.81
CA PRO A 57 -8.66 9.56 11.71
C PRO A 57 -7.41 10.46 11.67
N ASP A 58 -6.28 9.93 11.20
CA ASP A 58 -5.04 10.67 11.04
C ASP A 58 -4.17 10.05 9.93
N PHE A 59 -3.18 10.83 9.47
CA PHE A 59 -2.27 10.45 8.40
C PHE A 59 -1.57 9.12 8.66
N TRP A 60 -1.03 8.92 9.86
CA TRP A 60 -0.23 7.74 10.16
C TRP A 60 -1.08 6.49 10.26
N THR A 61 -2.29 6.59 10.81
CA THR A 61 -3.28 5.50 10.76
C THR A 61 -3.58 5.11 9.32
N GLY A 62 -3.77 6.08 8.40
CA GLY A 62 -3.99 5.80 6.99
C GLY A 62 -2.79 5.14 6.29
N VAL A 63 -1.57 5.59 6.59
CA VAL A 63 -0.33 4.93 6.13
C VAL A 63 -0.24 3.49 6.62
N GLY A 64 -0.56 3.23 7.88
CA GLY A 64 -0.61 1.87 8.42
C GLY A 64 -1.69 1.01 7.76
N ASN A 65 -2.85 1.62 7.49
CA ASN A 65 -4.01 0.94 6.91
C ASN A 65 -3.77 0.46 5.48
N TYR A 66 -2.87 1.10 4.72
CA TYR A 66 -2.39 0.57 3.43
C TYR A 66 -1.93 -0.89 3.56
N HIS A 67 -1.22 -1.21 4.64
CA HIS A 67 -0.71 -2.55 4.89
C HIS A 67 -1.74 -3.44 5.62
N SER A 68 -2.36 -2.94 6.69
CA SER A 68 -3.32 -3.70 7.47
C SER A 68 -4.13 -2.82 8.42
N HIS A 69 -5.41 -3.13 8.60
CA HIS A 69 -6.24 -2.56 9.66
C HIS A 69 -6.05 -3.26 11.01
N THR A 70 -5.36 -4.41 11.04
CA THR A 70 -5.07 -5.12 12.28
C THR A 70 -4.02 -4.34 13.09
N PRO A 71 -4.31 -3.94 14.35
CA PRO A 71 -3.50 -2.94 15.06
C PRO A 71 -2.01 -3.29 15.19
N GLU A 72 -1.64 -4.55 15.40
CA GLU A 72 -0.24 -4.96 15.50
C GLU A 72 0.54 -4.82 14.18
N TYR A 73 -0.05 -5.23 13.06
CA TYR A 73 0.58 -5.14 11.74
C TYR A 73 0.63 -3.69 11.25
N ASN A 74 -0.43 -2.94 11.50
CA ASN A 74 -0.52 -1.51 11.22
C ASN A 74 0.62 -0.74 11.89
N ARG A 75 0.76 -0.87 13.22
CA ARG A 75 1.81 -0.18 13.98
C ARG A 75 3.21 -0.61 13.58
N SER A 76 3.42 -1.91 13.30
CA SER A 76 4.71 -2.42 12.83
C SER A 76 5.10 -1.81 11.48
N TYR A 77 4.13 -1.70 10.56
CA TYR A 77 4.33 -1.06 9.27
C TYR A 77 4.65 0.43 9.39
N ILE A 78 3.90 1.18 10.21
CA ILE A 78 4.15 2.61 10.45
C ILE A 78 5.58 2.84 10.95
N LYS A 79 6.07 2.02 11.89
CA LYS A 79 7.45 2.14 12.41
C LYS A 79 8.49 2.00 11.30
N ARG A 80 8.30 1.01 10.40
CA ARG A 80 9.19 0.80 9.26
C ARG A 80 9.14 1.96 8.27
N VAL A 81 7.95 2.47 7.95
CA VAL A 81 7.80 3.61 7.03
C VAL A 81 8.44 4.86 7.61
N ARG A 82 8.20 5.16 8.90
CA ARG A 82 8.84 6.31 9.59
C ARG A 82 10.36 6.22 9.56
N ALA A 83 10.94 5.06 9.88
CA ALA A 83 12.38 4.89 9.85
C ALA A 83 12.99 5.17 8.47
N ASN A 84 12.32 4.73 7.39
CA ASN A 84 12.77 5.01 6.02
C ASN A 84 12.53 6.47 5.63
N TRP A 85 11.41 7.06 6.03
CA TRP A 85 11.11 8.48 5.81
C TRP A 85 12.16 9.37 6.44
N ASP A 86 12.51 9.12 7.71
CA ASP A 86 13.51 9.90 8.43
C ASP A 86 14.90 9.77 7.79
N ALA A 87 15.25 8.56 7.33
CA ALA A 87 16.49 8.33 6.60
C ALA A 87 16.54 9.15 5.29
N ILE A 88 15.47 9.08 4.47
CA ILE A 88 15.37 9.82 3.20
C ILE A 88 15.37 11.33 3.44
N TYR A 89 14.59 11.81 4.41
CA TYR A 89 14.51 13.23 4.75
C TYR A 89 15.88 13.74 5.22
N SER A 90 16.58 12.97 6.05
CA SER A 90 17.93 13.34 6.51
C SER A 90 18.96 13.40 5.37
N LEU A 91 18.78 12.62 4.29
CA LEU A 91 19.64 12.71 3.10
C LEU A 91 19.31 13.96 2.28
N ALA A 92 18.02 14.29 2.16
CA ALA A 92 17.56 15.47 1.43
C ALA A 92 17.91 16.80 2.11
N THR A 93 18.15 16.80 3.43
CA THR A 93 18.45 18.01 4.21
C THR A 93 19.93 18.13 4.63
N ARG A 94 20.81 17.21 4.23
CA ARG A 94 22.26 17.38 4.39
C ARG A 94 22.77 18.32 3.29
N ASN A 95 23.07 19.57 3.67
CA ASN A 95 23.87 20.49 2.88
C ASN A 95 25.35 20.09 2.92
#